data_AF-A0A518H6T8-F1
#
_entry.id   AF-A0A518H6T8-F1
#
_cell.length_a   1.000
_cell.length_b   1.000
_cell.length_c   1.000
_cell.angle_alpha   90.00
_cell.angle_beta   90.00
_cell.angle_gamma   90.00
#
_symmetry.space_group_name_H-M   'P 1'
#
loop_
_entity.id
_entity.type
_entity.pdbx_description
1 polymer ?
#
loop_
_entity_poly.entity_id
_entity_poly.type
_entity_poly.pdbx_seq_one_letter_code
_entity_poly.pdbx_strand_id
1 'polypeptide(L)'
;MRLAPATPRLWHLMAFVAAVAGVFAIIRQIGPGPSMFIGIGLFPGVLAWLASRRRRKAAAVAFAASVGLAAAPIILLCAYWLNIAGVALAVLWAILTVPPTIGFGIAWASEFRQEGGPGWRASVPPWTLVLASAALLISMIPTLWPLRLAFLASRPSLDRLADRVAAGETLVRPARAGLYRIVASRLEPRSGSVALLTDDHLAGGSGFVRLSTRLPQHSPMSNLNFNVHLGRRWRYQDED
;
A
#
# COMPACT_ATOMS: atom_id res chain seq x y z
N MET A 1 -26.81 41.02 -0.68
CA MET A 1 -25.73 41.13 0.32
C MET A 1 -24.53 40.33 -0.19
N ARG A 2 -23.46 40.99 -0.67
CA ARG A 2 -22.24 40.30 -1.15
C ARG A 2 -21.34 40.02 0.06
N LEU A 3 -21.15 38.76 0.42
CA LEU A 3 -20.16 38.36 1.43
C LEU A 3 -18.76 38.67 0.87
N ALA A 4 -17.99 39.47 1.61
CA ALA A 4 -16.61 39.77 1.25
C ALA A 4 -15.78 38.48 1.23
N PRO A 5 -14.87 38.30 0.25
CA PRO A 5 -14.00 37.12 0.21
C PRO A 5 -13.10 37.10 1.44
N ALA A 6 -13.17 36.03 2.23
CA ALA A 6 -12.29 35.82 3.37
C ALA A 6 -10.85 35.71 2.87
N THR A 7 -10.01 36.70 3.20
CA THR A 7 -8.59 36.63 2.91
C THR A 7 -7.93 35.60 3.82
N PRO A 8 -7.17 34.64 3.28
CA PRO A 8 -6.45 33.69 4.12
C PRO A 8 -5.47 34.46 5.01
N ARG A 9 -5.60 34.31 6.34
CA ARG A 9 -4.70 34.97 7.30
C ARG A 9 -3.27 34.45 7.09
N LEU A 10 -2.31 35.37 7.01
CA LEU A 10 -0.87 35.14 6.78
C LEU A 10 -0.30 33.92 7.53
N TRP A 11 -0.74 33.68 8.77
CA TRP A 11 -0.27 32.57 9.60
C TRP A 11 -0.56 31.18 8.99
N HIS A 12 -1.68 30.98 8.29
CA HIS A 12 -1.98 29.70 7.63
C HIS A 12 -1.02 29.42 6.46
N LEU A 13 -0.62 30.48 5.75
CA LEU A 13 0.35 30.39 4.66
C LEU A 13 1.72 30.00 5.22
N MET A 14 2.14 30.63 6.32
CA MET A 14 3.41 30.31 6.98
C MET A 14 3.42 28.90 7.57
N ALA A 15 2.34 28.46 8.20
CA ALA A 15 2.21 27.10 8.72
C ALA A 15 2.28 26.05 7.59
N PHE A 16 1.65 26.33 6.45
CA PHE A 16 1.72 25.47 5.27
C PHE A 16 3.14 25.39 4.71
N VAL A 17 3.82 26.53 4.55
CA VAL A 17 5.21 26.57 4.06
C VAL A 17 6.15 25.83 5.01
N ALA A 18 6.01 26.00 6.33
CA ALA A 18 6.80 25.29 7.33
C ALA A 18 6.56 23.78 7.28
N ALA A 19 5.30 23.34 7.12
CA ALA A 19 4.97 21.92 6.97
C ALA A 19 5.58 21.32 5.70
N VAL A 20 5.49 22.03 4.57
CA VAL A 20 6.11 21.61 3.30
C VAL A 20 7.64 21.53 3.43
N ALA A 21 8.28 22.53 4.02
CA ALA A 21 9.72 22.54 4.25
C ALA A 21 10.19 21.39 5.16
N GLY A 22 9.45 21.11 6.23
CA GLY A 22 9.71 19.97 7.12
C GLY A 22 9.63 18.62 6.39
N VAL A 23 8.60 18.45 5.55
CA VAL A 23 8.47 17.26 4.69
C VAL A 23 9.68 17.13 3.74
N PHE A 24 10.11 18.22 3.08
CA PHE A 24 11.30 18.21 2.22
C PHE A 24 12.60 17.89 2.97
N ALA A 25 12.76 18.37 4.21
CA ALA A 25 13.92 18.09 5.04
C ALA A 25 13.99 16.60 5.42
N ILE A 26 12.85 15.99 5.78
CA ILE A 26 12.75 14.55 6.06
C ILE A 26 13.06 13.75 4.79
N ILE A 27 12.47 14.12 3.66
CA ILE A 27 12.70 13.48 2.35
C ILE A 27 14.18 13.43 1.98
N ARG A 28 14.90 14.53 2.19
CA ARG A 28 16.33 14.62 1.86
C ARG A 28 17.17 13.58 2.63
N GLN A 29 16.73 13.15 3.81
CA GLN A 29 17.45 12.16 4.61
C GLN A 29 17.20 10.70 4.17
N ILE A 30 16.08 10.42 3.50
CA ILE A 30 15.67 9.04 3.12
C ILE A 30 16.22 8.64 1.73
N GLY A 31 16.89 9.57 1.03
CA GLY A 31 17.51 9.32 -0.28
C GLY A 31 16.57 9.53 -1.48
N PRO A 32 17.09 9.39 -2.71
CA PRO A 32 16.42 9.84 -3.92
C PRO A 32 15.15 9.04 -4.29
N GLY A 33 15.08 7.75 -3.95
CA GLY A 33 13.91 6.91 -4.24
C GLY A 33 12.60 7.43 -3.63
N PRO A 34 12.48 7.49 -2.30
CA PRO A 34 11.25 7.94 -1.62
C PRO A 34 10.88 9.40 -1.90
N SER A 35 11.86 10.26 -2.26
CA SER A 35 11.62 11.67 -2.60
C SER A 35 10.75 11.87 -3.84
N MET A 36 10.87 10.99 -4.85
CA MET A 36 10.06 11.09 -6.06
C MET A 36 8.58 10.83 -5.79
N PHE A 37 8.27 9.91 -4.88
CA PHE A 37 6.89 9.57 -4.56
C PHE A 37 6.15 10.78 -4.00
N ILE A 38 6.76 11.54 -3.07
CA ILE A 38 6.07 12.65 -2.39
C ILE A 38 5.78 13.82 -3.35
N GLY A 39 6.69 14.11 -4.28
CA GLY A 39 6.44 15.08 -5.35
C GLY A 39 5.26 14.68 -6.25
N ILE A 40 5.19 13.39 -6.62
CA ILE A 40 4.10 12.83 -7.43
C ILE A 40 2.77 12.81 -6.66
N GLY A 41 2.78 12.68 -5.34
CA GLY A 41 1.56 12.67 -4.53
C GLY A 41 0.94 14.06 -4.33
N LEU A 42 1.75 15.06 -4.01
CA LEU A 42 1.26 16.38 -3.60
C LEU A 42 0.95 17.31 -4.78
N PHE A 43 1.77 17.29 -5.83
CA PHE A 43 1.66 18.26 -6.93
C PHE A 43 0.40 18.07 -7.80
N PRO A 44 0.02 16.85 -8.22
CA PRO A 44 -1.21 16.63 -8.98
C PRO A 44 -2.45 16.86 -8.13
N GLY A 45 -2.39 16.61 -6.81
CA GLY A 45 -3.49 16.86 -5.88
C GLY A 45 -3.83 18.35 -5.79
N VAL A 46 -2.83 19.23 -5.69
CA VAL A 46 -3.11 20.68 -5.65
C VAL A 46 -3.63 21.19 -7.00
N LEU A 47 -3.03 20.75 -8.11
CA LEU A 47 -3.45 21.18 -9.45
C LEU A 47 -4.84 20.68 -9.82
N ALA A 48 -5.17 19.42 -9.52
CA ALA A 48 -6.50 18.87 -9.74
C ALA A 48 -7.54 19.51 -8.81
N TRP A 49 -7.16 19.93 -7.60
CA TRP A 49 -8.08 20.66 -6.71
C TRP A 49 -8.41 22.05 -7.24
N LEU A 50 -7.41 22.78 -7.73
CA LEU A 50 -7.62 24.08 -8.36
C LEU A 50 -8.45 23.97 -9.65
N ALA A 51 -8.23 22.93 -10.45
CA ALA A 51 -8.96 22.70 -11.70
C ALA A 51 -10.40 22.17 -11.49
N SER A 52 -10.65 21.39 -10.43
CA SER A 52 -11.94 20.75 -10.17
C SER A 52 -13.02 21.71 -9.67
N ARG A 53 -12.65 22.87 -9.11
CA ARG A 53 -13.59 23.91 -8.64
C ARG A 53 -14.57 24.45 -9.70
N ARG A 54 -14.39 24.14 -10.99
CA ARG A 54 -15.23 24.68 -12.08
C ARG A 54 -15.97 23.64 -12.91
N ARG A 55 -15.75 22.33 -12.73
CA ARG A 55 -16.35 21.30 -13.60
C ARG A 55 -16.59 19.98 -12.84
N ARG A 56 -17.85 19.53 -12.73
CA ARG A 56 -18.25 18.25 -12.12
C ARG A 56 -17.48 17.04 -12.63
N LYS A 57 -17.31 16.93 -13.96
CA LYS A 57 -16.54 15.83 -14.58
C LYS A 57 -15.08 15.83 -14.11
N ALA A 58 -14.49 17.01 -13.93
CA ALA A 58 -13.12 17.13 -13.43
C ALA A 58 -13.02 16.71 -11.96
N ALA A 59 -14.00 17.04 -11.11
CA ALA A 59 -14.03 16.59 -9.72
C ALA A 59 -14.14 15.06 -9.58
N ALA A 60 -14.98 14.41 -10.41
CA ALA A 60 -15.10 12.96 -10.43
C ALA A 60 -13.81 12.26 -10.87
N VAL A 61 -13.17 12.75 -11.94
CA VAL A 61 -11.89 12.23 -12.44
C VAL A 61 -10.78 12.48 -11.42
N ALA A 62 -10.73 13.65 -10.79
CA ALA A 62 -9.76 13.97 -9.75
C ALA A 62 -9.90 13.04 -8.53
N PHE A 63 -11.14 12.79 -8.07
CA PHE A 63 -11.40 11.83 -7.00
C PHE A 63 -10.92 10.42 -7.39
N ALA A 64 -11.33 9.90 -8.54
CA ALA A 64 -10.91 8.57 -9.00
C ALA A 64 -9.38 8.45 -9.13
N ALA A 65 -8.73 9.45 -9.72
CA ALA A 65 -7.28 9.51 -9.85
C ALA A 65 -6.58 9.55 -8.48
N SER A 66 -7.11 10.33 -7.52
CA SER A 66 -6.55 10.41 -6.17
C SER A 66 -6.64 9.07 -5.43
N VAL A 67 -7.76 8.35 -5.53
CA VAL A 67 -7.92 7.01 -4.95
C VAL A 67 -6.90 6.04 -5.58
N GLY A 68 -6.76 6.07 -6.91
CA GLY A 68 -5.79 5.23 -7.62
C GLY A 68 -4.34 5.50 -7.21
N LEU A 69 -3.95 6.78 -7.13
CA LEU A 69 -2.63 7.21 -6.68
C LEU A 69 -2.36 6.90 -5.21
N ALA A 70 -3.39 6.96 -4.36
CA ALA A 70 -3.27 6.57 -2.96
C ALA A 70 -3.07 5.05 -2.82
N ALA A 71 -3.87 4.24 -3.54
CA ALA A 71 -3.88 2.79 -3.42
C ALA A 71 -2.66 2.13 -4.07
N ALA A 72 -2.26 2.56 -5.28
CA ALA A 72 -1.28 1.82 -6.09
C ALA A 72 0.08 1.65 -5.39
N PRO A 73 0.69 2.68 -4.78
CA PRO A 73 1.96 2.51 -4.06
C PRO A 73 1.83 1.60 -2.85
N ILE A 74 0.73 1.69 -2.09
CA ILE A 74 0.49 0.79 -0.94
C ILE A 74 0.40 -0.67 -1.41
N ILE A 75 -0.33 -0.93 -2.50
CA ILE A 75 -0.45 -2.26 -3.09
C ILE A 75 0.92 -2.77 -3.56
N LEU A 76 1.70 -1.94 -4.25
CA LEU A 76 3.03 -2.31 -4.75
C LEU A 76 4.01 -2.57 -3.59
N LEU A 77 4.00 -1.74 -2.55
CA LEU A 77 4.82 -1.93 -1.34
C LEU A 77 4.43 -3.24 -0.64
N CYS A 78 3.13 -3.49 -0.46
CA CYS A 78 2.67 -4.74 0.13
C CYS A 78 3.03 -5.98 -0.70
N ALA A 79 3.09 -5.85 -2.02
CA ALA A 79 3.37 -6.96 -2.92
C ALA A 79 4.86 -7.27 -3.09
N TYR A 80 5.72 -6.25 -3.07
CA TYR A 80 7.12 -6.40 -3.47
C TYR A 80 8.14 -5.97 -2.42
N TRP A 81 7.76 -5.12 -1.46
CA TRP A 81 8.70 -4.55 -0.51
C TRP A 81 8.09 -4.42 0.88
N LEU A 82 7.67 -5.57 1.41
CA LEU A 82 7.02 -5.65 2.70
C LEU A 82 8.04 -5.90 3.81
N ASN A 83 8.79 -4.85 4.14
CA ASN A 83 9.65 -4.78 5.32
C ASN A 83 9.18 -3.62 6.22
N ILE A 84 9.83 -3.42 7.38
CA ILE A 84 9.47 -2.32 8.30
C ILE A 84 9.52 -0.96 7.60
N ALA A 85 10.54 -0.73 6.76
CA ALA A 85 10.68 0.50 5.99
C ALA A 85 9.54 0.70 4.99
N GLY A 86 9.12 -0.36 4.29
CA GLY A 86 8.00 -0.36 3.36
C GLY A 86 6.66 -0.09 4.04
N VAL A 87 6.45 -0.65 5.24
CA VAL A 87 5.26 -0.34 6.06
C VAL A 87 5.27 1.11 6.50
N ALA A 88 6.41 1.63 6.98
CA ALA A 88 6.55 3.04 7.37
C ALA A 88 6.29 3.98 6.18
N LEU A 89 6.80 3.63 4.99
CA LEU A 89 6.56 4.39 3.76
C LEU A 89 5.09 4.33 3.33
N ALA A 90 4.42 3.18 3.47
CA ALA A 90 2.99 3.05 3.19
C ALA A 90 2.14 3.91 4.16
N VAL A 91 2.49 3.95 5.44
CA VAL A 91 1.85 4.83 6.43
C VAL A 91 2.02 6.30 6.06
N LEU A 92 3.25 6.72 5.77
CA LEU A 92 3.54 8.09 5.35
C LEU A 92 2.76 8.45 4.08
N TRP A 93 2.72 7.53 3.10
CA TRP A 93 1.96 7.72 1.87
C TRP A 93 0.46 7.89 2.13
N ALA A 94 -0.12 7.07 3.00
CA ALA A 94 -1.53 7.18 3.36
C ALA A 94 -1.84 8.53 4.05
N ILE A 95 -0.97 8.98 4.97
CA ILE A 95 -1.12 10.30 5.63
C ILE A 95 -1.15 11.43 4.59
N LEU A 96 -0.33 11.34 3.54
CA LEU A 96 -0.25 12.35 2.50
C LEU A 96 -1.41 12.30 1.50
N THR A 97 -1.93 11.11 1.18
CA THR A 97 -2.88 10.92 0.06
C THR A 97 -4.34 10.75 0.48
N VAL A 98 -4.61 10.28 1.70
CA VAL A 98 -5.99 10.13 2.21
C VAL A 98 -6.71 11.47 2.36
N PRO A 99 -6.11 12.53 2.96
CA PRO A 99 -6.81 13.81 3.11
C PRO A 99 -7.18 14.46 1.76
N PRO A 100 -6.28 14.53 0.74
CA PRO A 100 -6.66 14.95 -0.60
C PRO A 100 -7.79 14.11 -1.21
N THR A 101 -7.73 12.79 -1.06
CA THR A 101 -8.78 11.87 -1.57
C THR A 101 -10.14 12.18 -0.97
N ILE A 102 -10.21 12.42 0.35
CA ILE A 102 -11.43 12.84 1.03
C ILE A 102 -11.87 14.21 0.54
N GLY A 103 -10.95 15.18 0.41
CA GLY A 103 -11.25 16.52 -0.09
C GLY A 103 -11.84 16.54 -1.50
N PHE A 104 -11.29 15.74 -2.41
CA PHE A 104 -11.84 15.54 -3.75
C PHE A 104 -13.18 14.84 -3.74
N GLY A 105 -13.33 13.83 -2.89
CA GLY A 105 -14.59 13.12 -2.69
C GLY A 105 -15.71 14.05 -2.20
N ILE A 106 -15.41 14.90 -1.21
CA ILE A 106 -16.32 15.93 -0.70
C ILE A 106 -16.75 16.87 -1.82
N ALA A 107 -15.79 17.42 -2.59
CA ALA A 107 -16.06 18.36 -3.66
C ALA A 107 -16.94 17.73 -4.76
N TRP A 108 -16.62 16.49 -5.16
CA TRP A 108 -17.42 15.73 -6.11
C TRP A 108 -18.83 15.44 -5.59
N ALA A 109 -18.96 15.01 -4.32
CA ALA A 109 -20.25 14.70 -3.70
C ALA A 109 -21.13 15.95 -3.49
N SER A 110 -20.54 17.12 -3.23
CA SER A 110 -21.28 18.39 -3.11
C SER A 110 -21.86 18.85 -4.44
N GLU A 111 -21.10 18.75 -5.53
CA GLU A 111 -21.56 19.07 -6.88
C GLU A 111 -22.71 18.16 -7.33
N PHE A 112 -22.66 16.88 -6.94
CA PHE A 112 -23.74 15.92 -7.22
C PHE A 112 -25.09 16.33 -6.61
N ARG A 113 -25.09 17.10 -5.52
CA ARG A 113 -26.32 17.53 -4.81
C ARG A 113 -26.98 18.76 -5.44
N GLN A 114 -26.20 19.65 -6.06
CA GLN A 114 -26.71 20.95 -6.54
C GLN A 114 -27.49 20.85 -7.86
N GLU A 115 -27.14 19.92 -8.74
CA GLU A 115 -27.70 19.87 -10.10
C GLU A 115 -29.05 19.15 -10.21
N GLY A 116 -29.74 18.85 -9.10
CA GLY A 116 -31.03 18.13 -9.16
C GLY A 116 -30.93 16.83 -9.97
N GLY A 117 -29.78 16.14 -9.86
CA GLY A 117 -29.35 15.07 -10.77
C GLY A 117 -30.41 13.99 -11.02
N PRO A 118 -30.38 13.38 -12.23
CA PRO A 118 -31.50 12.65 -12.83
C PRO A 118 -32.10 11.60 -11.90
N GLY A 119 -33.44 11.55 -11.91
CA GLY A 119 -34.29 10.77 -11.03
C GLY A 119 -33.72 9.42 -10.55
N TRP A 120 -33.63 9.31 -9.23
CA TRP A 120 -34.02 8.12 -8.45
C TRP A 120 -33.34 6.76 -8.65
N ARG A 121 -32.36 6.56 -9.54
CA ARG A 121 -31.76 5.20 -9.73
C ARG A 121 -30.36 4.98 -9.16
N ALA A 122 -29.66 6.01 -8.71
CA ALA A 122 -28.42 5.80 -7.96
C ALA A 122 -28.76 5.36 -6.53
N SER A 123 -28.81 4.06 -6.28
CA SER A 123 -29.13 3.48 -4.96
C SER A 123 -28.10 3.82 -3.87
N VAL A 124 -26.97 4.40 -4.25
CA VAL A 124 -25.81 4.61 -3.39
C VAL A 124 -25.47 6.11 -3.36
N PRO A 125 -25.61 6.78 -2.20
CA PRO A 125 -25.22 8.18 -2.05
C PRO A 125 -23.73 8.38 -2.34
N PRO A 126 -23.29 9.45 -3.04
CA PRO A 126 -21.88 9.64 -3.38
C PRO A 126 -20.96 9.67 -2.16
N TRP A 127 -21.46 10.13 -1.02
CA TRP A 127 -20.75 10.12 0.26
C TRP A 127 -20.34 8.73 0.75
N THR A 128 -21.14 7.70 0.47
CA THR A 128 -20.78 6.33 0.88
C THR A 128 -19.59 5.82 0.08
N LEU A 129 -19.44 6.21 -1.20
CA LEU A 129 -18.26 5.88 -1.99
C LEU A 129 -17.01 6.58 -1.46
N VAL A 130 -17.10 7.85 -1.07
CA VAL A 130 -15.99 8.58 -0.46
C VAL A 130 -15.54 7.91 0.84
N LEU A 131 -16.49 7.60 1.73
CA LEU A 131 -16.20 6.92 3.00
C LEU A 131 -15.64 5.52 2.78
N ALA A 132 -16.21 4.75 1.85
CA ALA A 132 -15.73 3.41 1.52
C ALA A 132 -14.30 3.44 0.95
N SER A 133 -13.97 4.38 0.05
CA SER A 133 -12.62 4.52 -0.48
C SER A 133 -11.62 4.91 0.61
N ALA A 134 -11.95 5.84 1.49
CA ALA A 134 -11.09 6.22 2.61
C ALA A 134 -10.88 5.03 3.58
N ALA A 135 -11.95 4.33 3.94
CA ALA A 135 -11.89 3.15 4.80
C ALA A 135 -11.04 2.02 4.17
N LEU A 136 -11.18 1.80 2.85
CA LEU A 136 -10.38 0.83 2.11
C LEU A 136 -8.89 1.16 2.17
N LEU A 137 -8.52 2.42 1.91
CA LEU A 137 -7.12 2.87 1.95
C LEU A 137 -6.53 2.71 3.36
N ILE A 138 -7.27 3.14 4.38
CA ILE A 138 -6.83 3.04 5.79
C ILE A 138 -6.71 1.58 6.21
N SER A 139 -7.59 0.69 5.74
CA SER A 139 -7.56 -0.72 6.13
C SER A 139 -6.42 -1.52 5.49
N MET A 140 -5.87 -1.08 4.34
CA MET A 140 -4.78 -1.77 3.65
C MET A 140 -3.55 -1.97 4.53
N ILE A 141 -3.18 -0.97 5.33
CA ILE A 141 -1.96 -0.99 6.15
C ILE A 141 -2.06 -1.96 7.34
N PRO A 142 -3.03 -1.83 8.28
CA PRO A 142 -3.07 -2.69 9.46
C PRO A 142 -3.43 -4.14 9.13
N THR A 143 -4.21 -4.38 8.08
CA THR A 143 -4.65 -5.74 7.73
C THR A 143 -3.72 -6.44 6.74
N LEU A 144 -2.90 -5.65 6.01
CA LEU A 144 -2.06 -6.10 4.91
C LEU A 144 -2.85 -6.95 3.90
N TRP A 145 -4.14 -6.65 3.71
CA TRP A 145 -4.98 -7.43 2.80
C TRP A 145 -4.47 -7.45 1.35
N PRO A 146 -3.79 -6.41 0.79
CA PRO A 146 -3.22 -6.52 -0.55
C PRO A 146 -2.18 -7.64 -0.67
N LEU A 147 -1.30 -7.78 0.34
CA LEU A 147 -0.37 -8.91 0.42
C LEU A 147 -1.13 -10.23 0.49
N ARG A 148 -2.17 -10.32 1.35
CA ARG A 148 -2.96 -11.55 1.50
C ARG A 148 -3.61 -11.96 0.19
N LEU A 149 -4.16 -11.02 -0.58
CA LEU A 149 -4.74 -11.32 -1.89
C LEU A 149 -3.68 -11.74 -2.91
N ALA A 150 -2.55 -11.04 -2.98
CA ALA A 150 -1.45 -11.40 -3.87
C ALA A 150 -0.89 -12.80 -3.54
N PHE A 151 -0.80 -13.12 -2.25
CA PHE A 151 -0.47 -14.45 -1.74
C PHE A 151 -1.52 -15.48 -2.17
N LEU A 152 -2.81 -15.23 -1.92
CA LEU A 152 -3.88 -16.16 -2.30
C LEU A 152 -3.86 -16.46 -3.80
N ALA A 153 -3.63 -15.45 -4.64
CA ALA A 153 -3.49 -15.61 -6.09
C ALA A 153 -2.27 -16.46 -6.49
N SER A 154 -1.16 -16.33 -5.76
CA SER A 154 0.12 -17.02 -6.06
C SER A 154 0.25 -18.37 -5.35
N ARG A 155 -0.67 -18.67 -4.44
CA ARG A 155 -0.56 -19.79 -3.50
C ARG A 155 -0.38 -21.15 -4.16
N PRO A 156 -1.13 -21.54 -5.22
CA PRO A 156 -0.94 -22.84 -5.85
C PRO A 156 0.48 -23.04 -6.39
N SER A 157 1.10 -21.97 -6.90
CA SER A 157 2.47 -22.00 -7.41
C SER A 157 3.51 -22.05 -6.28
N LEU A 158 3.27 -21.33 -5.18
CA LEU A 158 4.11 -21.37 -3.99
C LEU A 158 4.06 -22.76 -3.31
N ASP A 159 2.88 -23.37 -3.21
CA ASP A 159 2.71 -24.71 -2.66
C ASP A 159 3.51 -25.74 -3.48
N ARG A 160 3.38 -25.73 -4.82
CA ARG A 160 4.16 -26.60 -5.71
C ARG A 160 5.67 -26.40 -5.57
N LEU A 161 6.13 -25.15 -5.50
CA LEU A 161 7.55 -24.86 -5.37
C LEU A 161 8.10 -25.35 -4.02
N ALA A 162 7.34 -25.15 -2.96
CA ALA A 162 7.70 -25.63 -1.64
C ALA A 162 7.69 -27.16 -1.55
N ASP A 163 6.80 -27.85 -2.28
CA ASP A 163 6.80 -29.32 -2.36
C ASP A 163 8.08 -29.85 -3.03
N ARG A 164 8.52 -29.22 -4.12
CA ARG A 164 9.78 -29.58 -4.80
C ARG A 164 11.00 -29.40 -3.89
N VAL A 165 11.08 -28.27 -3.18
CA VAL A 165 12.16 -28.01 -2.22
C VAL A 165 12.11 -29.02 -1.07
N ALA A 166 10.92 -29.34 -0.56
CA ALA A 166 10.76 -30.36 0.49
C ALA A 166 11.16 -31.77 0.01
N ALA A 167 11.03 -32.07 -1.29
CA ALA A 167 11.52 -33.29 -1.92
C ALA A 167 13.05 -33.29 -2.17
N GLY A 168 13.76 -32.22 -1.78
CA GLY A 168 15.21 -32.10 -1.95
C GLY A 168 15.65 -31.56 -3.30
N GLU A 169 14.72 -31.07 -4.14
CA GLU A 169 15.09 -30.50 -5.43
C GLU A 169 15.75 -29.12 -5.26
N THR A 170 16.86 -28.91 -5.97
CA THR A 170 17.52 -27.62 -6.07
C THR A 170 16.77 -26.70 -7.04
N LEU A 171 16.41 -25.49 -6.57
CA LEU A 171 15.76 -24.50 -7.43
C LEU A 171 16.75 -23.88 -8.42
N VAL A 172 16.37 -23.81 -9.70
CA VAL A 172 17.04 -22.96 -10.69
C VAL A 172 16.63 -21.50 -10.42
N ARG A 173 17.59 -20.67 -10.02
CA ARG A 173 17.34 -19.29 -9.53
C ARG A 173 17.60 -18.26 -10.63
N PRO A 174 16.80 -17.18 -10.73
CA PRO A 174 15.55 -16.93 -10.02
C PRO A 174 14.38 -17.73 -10.60
N ALA A 175 13.49 -18.22 -9.74
CA ALA A 175 12.24 -18.89 -10.14
C ALA A 175 11.03 -17.96 -9.96
N ARG A 176 9.97 -18.13 -10.75
CA ARG A 176 8.69 -17.42 -10.54
C ARG A 176 7.66 -18.35 -9.90
N ALA A 177 7.00 -17.86 -8.85
CA ALA A 177 5.88 -18.53 -8.19
C ALA A 177 4.67 -17.59 -8.12
N GLY A 178 3.86 -17.58 -9.17
CA GLY A 178 2.74 -16.64 -9.31
C GLY A 178 3.25 -15.22 -9.54
N LEU A 179 2.83 -14.28 -8.68
CA LEU A 179 3.24 -12.87 -8.72
C LEU A 179 4.64 -12.63 -8.15
N TYR A 180 5.20 -13.61 -7.43
CA TYR A 180 6.44 -13.46 -6.69
C TYR A 180 7.63 -14.06 -7.45
N ARG A 181 8.75 -13.32 -7.39
CA ARG A 181 10.06 -13.81 -7.81
C ARG A 181 10.73 -14.44 -6.59
N ILE A 182 11.09 -15.71 -6.70
CA ILE A 182 11.79 -16.47 -5.66
C ILE A 182 13.26 -16.55 -6.07
N VAL A 183 14.12 -15.96 -5.25
CA VAL A 183 15.57 -15.89 -5.51
C VAL A 183 16.34 -16.99 -4.80
N ALA A 184 15.81 -17.52 -3.69
CA ALA A 184 16.44 -18.57 -2.92
C ALA A 184 15.41 -19.42 -2.15
N SER A 185 15.88 -20.51 -1.56
CA SER A 185 15.07 -21.34 -0.67
C SER A 185 15.92 -21.91 0.47
N ARG A 186 15.30 -22.07 1.65
CA ARG A 186 15.91 -22.73 2.82
C ARG A 186 14.97 -23.83 3.30
N LEU A 187 15.52 -24.98 3.65
CA LEU A 187 14.79 -26.10 4.24
C LEU A 187 15.29 -26.29 5.67
N GLU A 188 14.39 -26.25 6.65
CA GLU A 188 14.74 -26.51 8.04
C GLU A 188 14.84 -28.03 8.25
N PRO A 189 16.04 -28.61 8.52
CA PRO A 189 16.24 -30.06 8.51
C PRO A 189 15.41 -30.79 9.56
N ARG A 190 15.15 -30.14 10.70
CA ARG A 190 14.42 -30.77 11.81
C ARG A 190 12.92 -30.78 11.55
N SER A 191 12.34 -29.63 11.23
CA SER A 191 10.88 -29.50 11.10
C SER A 191 10.39 -29.89 9.71
N GLY A 192 11.21 -29.76 8.67
CA GLY A 192 10.79 -29.82 7.27
C GLY A 192 10.04 -28.58 6.80
N SER A 193 10.10 -27.47 7.56
CA SER A 193 9.56 -26.18 7.12
C SER A 193 10.38 -25.63 5.96
N VAL A 194 9.71 -25.01 4.99
CA VAL A 194 10.35 -24.47 3.77
C VAL A 194 10.20 -22.97 3.73
N ALA A 195 11.30 -22.24 3.57
CA ALA A 195 11.32 -20.82 3.20
C ALA A 195 11.58 -20.67 1.70
N LEU A 196 10.75 -19.85 1.05
CA LEU A 196 10.91 -19.38 -0.33
C LEU A 196 11.22 -17.88 -0.27
N LEU A 197 12.48 -17.54 -0.50
CA LEU A 197 13.00 -16.19 -0.32
C LEU A 197 12.71 -15.31 -1.54
N THR A 198 12.10 -14.15 -1.31
CA THR A 198 11.92 -13.09 -2.29
C THR A 198 13.13 -12.15 -2.36
N ASP A 199 13.90 -12.08 -1.28
CA ASP A 199 15.20 -11.41 -1.18
C ASP A 199 16.18 -12.30 -0.41
N ASP A 200 17.46 -12.32 -0.81
CA ASP A 200 18.53 -13.14 -0.22
C ASP A 200 19.68 -12.24 0.28
N HIS A 201 19.32 -11.11 0.91
CA HIS A 201 20.27 -10.16 1.43
C HIS A 201 21.13 -10.77 2.55
N LEU A 202 22.40 -10.38 2.65
CA LEU A 202 23.36 -10.95 3.61
C LEU A 202 22.99 -10.64 5.07
N ALA A 203 22.24 -9.56 5.31
CA ALA A 203 21.81 -9.12 6.64
C ALA A 203 20.59 -9.92 7.16
N GLY A 204 19.83 -10.53 6.26
CA GLY A 204 18.56 -11.16 6.55
C GLY A 204 17.77 -11.38 5.27
N GLY A 205 17.09 -12.53 5.15
CA GLY A 205 16.24 -12.82 4.00
C GLY A 205 14.78 -12.46 4.29
N SER A 206 14.04 -12.05 3.26
CA SER A 206 12.58 -11.92 3.31
C SER A 206 11.92 -12.97 2.43
N GLY A 207 10.76 -13.49 2.84
CA GLY A 207 10.05 -14.45 2.01
C GLY A 207 8.87 -15.17 2.64
N PHE A 208 8.38 -16.16 1.90
CA PHE A 208 7.24 -16.97 2.29
C PHE A 208 7.71 -18.26 2.96
N VAL A 209 7.26 -18.47 4.20
CA VAL A 209 7.57 -19.67 4.98
C VAL A 209 6.34 -20.57 5.06
N ARG A 210 6.49 -21.80 4.59
CA ARG A 210 5.52 -22.87 4.78
C ARG A 210 5.96 -23.76 5.94
N LEU A 211 5.20 -23.70 7.03
CA LEU A 211 5.43 -24.49 8.23
C LEU A 211 5.03 -25.95 8.02
N SER A 212 5.85 -26.86 8.54
CA SER A 212 5.53 -28.29 8.62
C SER A 212 4.47 -28.59 9.68
N THR A 213 3.91 -29.80 9.61
CA THR A 213 2.95 -30.33 10.60
C THR A 213 3.56 -31.18 11.67
N ARG A 214 4.76 -31.71 11.43
CA ARG A 214 5.21 -32.91 12.12
C ARG A 214 5.86 -32.64 13.48
N LEU A 215 6.21 -31.39 13.79
CA LEU A 215 7.05 -31.03 14.95
C LEU A 215 6.75 -29.59 15.43
N PRO A 216 7.26 -29.15 16.61
CA PRO A 216 7.18 -27.75 17.01
C PRO A 216 7.62 -26.84 15.86
N GLN A 217 6.82 -25.79 15.61
CA GLN A 217 6.93 -24.91 14.44
C GLN A 217 8.24 -24.09 14.50
N HIS A 218 9.35 -24.69 14.10
CA HIS A 218 10.61 -23.99 13.91
C HIS A 218 10.60 -23.35 12.54
N SER A 219 10.84 -22.04 12.52
CA SER A 219 10.99 -21.30 11.29
C SER A 219 12.43 -21.48 10.76
N PRO A 220 12.63 -21.69 9.45
CA PRO A 220 13.95 -21.65 8.81
C PRO A 220 14.61 -20.24 8.82
N MET A 221 13.96 -19.26 9.43
CA MET A 221 14.44 -17.89 9.64
C MET A 221 14.55 -17.62 11.14
N SER A 222 15.68 -17.06 11.59
CA SER A 222 16.10 -17.04 13.00
C SER A 222 16.07 -15.67 13.68
N ASN A 223 15.86 -14.56 12.95
CA ASN A 223 15.86 -13.21 13.52
C ASN A 223 14.70 -12.36 12.99
N LEU A 224 13.47 -12.62 13.42
CA LEU A 224 12.28 -12.07 12.79
C LEU A 224 11.95 -10.63 13.26
N ASN A 225 12.16 -9.66 12.38
CA ASN A 225 11.69 -8.28 12.56
C ASN A 225 10.24 -8.10 12.12
N PHE A 226 9.79 -8.93 11.16
CA PHE A 226 8.42 -8.88 10.64
C PHE A 226 7.86 -10.28 10.41
N ASN A 227 6.63 -10.54 10.87
CA ASN A 227 5.99 -11.85 10.75
C ASN A 227 4.48 -11.72 10.54
N VAL A 228 4.01 -12.04 9.33
CA VAL A 228 2.60 -11.93 8.95
C VAL A 228 2.01 -13.30 8.70
N HIS A 229 0.98 -13.66 9.46
CA HIS A 229 0.25 -14.90 9.23
C HIS A 229 -0.64 -14.79 7.99
N LEU A 230 -0.40 -15.62 6.98
CA LEU A 230 -1.13 -15.64 5.70
C LEU A 230 -2.25 -16.69 5.65
N GLY A 231 -2.38 -17.51 6.70
CA GLY A 231 -3.39 -18.56 6.80
C GLY A 231 -2.82 -19.97 6.64
N ARG A 232 -3.52 -20.95 7.22
CA ARG A 232 -3.14 -22.37 7.29
C ARG A 232 -1.74 -22.55 7.88
N ARG A 233 -0.71 -22.67 7.02
CA ARG A 233 0.68 -22.93 7.39
C ARG A 233 1.66 -21.93 6.78
N TRP A 234 1.14 -20.90 6.13
CA TRP A 234 1.96 -19.90 5.45
C TRP A 234 2.12 -18.66 6.31
N ARG A 235 3.34 -18.15 6.35
CA ARG A 235 3.71 -16.86 6.93
C ARG A 235 4.58 -16.10 5.94
N TYR A 236 4.47 -14.79 5.92
CA TYR A 236 5.51 -13.93 5.35
C TYR A 236 6.42 -13.50 6.48
N GLN A 237 7.72 -13.64 6.29
CA GLN A 237 8.73 -13.36 7.31
C GLN A 237 9.85 -12.51 6.72
N ASP A 238 10.37 -11.62 7.55
CA ASP A 238 11.50 -10.75 7.25
C ASP A 238 12.50 -10.79 8.41
N GLU A 239 13.78 -10.94 8.06
CA GLU A 239 14.89 -10.92 9.00
C GLU A 239 15.56 -9.53 9.12
N ASP A 240 15.28 -8.62 8.19
CA ASP A 240 15.79 -7.23 8.14
C ASP A 240 14.85 -6.23 8.82
#